data_AF-A0A2E6BHE3-F1
#
_entry.id   AF-A0A2E6BHE3-F1
#
_cell.length_a   1.000
_cell.length_b   1.000
_cell.length_c   1.000
_cell.angle_alpha   90.00
_cell.angle_beta   90.00
_cell.angle_gamma   90.00
#
_symmetry.space_group_name_H-M   'P 1'
#
loop_
_entity.id
_entity.type
_entity.pdbx_description
1 polymer ?
#
loop_
_entity_poly.entity_id
_entity_poly.type
_entity_poly.pdbx_seq_one_letter_code
_entity_poly.pdbx_strand_id
1 'polypeptide(L)'
;MRNFYRQFISPGDLCFDIGAHVGNRLKAWQALGARSVAVEPQPLLMQTLRSRYASAEDIDLVAQAIGAQPGEATLHISTQTPTVTTMSQEWITQVKQDTSFERVKWDRQLVVPVITLDQLIAEKGEPVFCKIDVEGFELQVLRGLSRPLRSLSFEYIPAAISMAIDCIDRLEELGDYEYNLAPGESHRLRYDQWLAVDDMRQQLKNISQGSGDVYARLRTR
;
A
#
# COMPACT_ATOMS: atom_id res chain seq x y z
N MET A 1 -8.60 14.13 -1.48
CA MET A 1 -7.46 13.40 -2.10
C MET A 1 -6.38 14.34 -2.67
N ARG A 2 -6.57 15.09 -3.78
CA ARG A 2 -5.50 15.93 -4.37
C ARG A 2 -4.78 16.87 -3.38
N ASN A 3 -5.55 17.65 -2.61
CA ASN A 3 -4.97 18.61 -1.64
C ASN A 3 -4.19 17.90 -0.53
N PHE A 4 -4.60 16.69 -0.16
CA PHE A 4 -3.90 15.89 0.85
C PHE A 4 -2.54 15.43 0.32
N TYR A 5 -2.49 14.87 -0.88
CA TYR A 5 -1.23 14.37 -1.45
C TYR A 5 -0.22 15.46 -1.83
N ARG A 6 -0.65 16.72 -1.99
CA ARG A 6 0.25 17.86 -2.26
C ARG A 6 1.34 18.06 -1.21
N GLN A 7 1.14 17.55 0.01
CA GLN A 7 2.18 17.62 1.06
C GLN A 7 3.36 16.65 0.83
N PHE A 8 3.18 15.66 -0.06
CA PHE A 8 4.19 14.66 -0.40
C PHE A 8 4.67 14.78 -1.84
N ILE A 9 3.80 15.24 -2.75
CA ILE A 9 3.96 15.12 -4.20
C ILE A 9 3.95 16.50 -4.87
N SER A 10 4.98 16.76 -5.67
CA SER A 10 5.14 17.93 -6.54
C SER A 10 5.00 17.53 -8.02
N PRO A 11 4.73 18.48 -8.94
CA PRO A 11 4.70 18.19 -10.37
C PRO A 11 6.02 17.58 -10.86
N GLY A 12 5.94 16.52 -11.65
CA GLY A 12 7.09 15.77 -12.19
C GLY A 12 7.59 14.64 -11.28
N ASP A 13 7.19 14.62 -10.01
CA ASP A 13 7.59 13.57 -9.07
C ASP A 13 7.07 12.19 -9.51
N LEU A 14 7.81 11.14 -9.12
CA LEU A 14 7.43 9.75 -9.33
C LEU A 14 6.70 9.20 -8.11
N CYS A 15 5.57 8.52 -8.30
CA CYS A 15 4.79 7.88 -7.24
C CYS A 15 4.49 6.42 -7.57
N PHE A 16 4.54 5.55 -6.56
CA PHE A 16 4.15 4.14 -6.71
C PHE A 16 2.82 3.89 -5.98
N ASP A 17 1.87 3.24 -6.67
CA ASP A 17 0.59 2.76 -6.12
C ASP A 17 0.62 1.22 -6.13
N ILE A 18 1.03 0.61 -5.02
CA ILE A 18 1.17 -0.83 -4.87
C ILE A 18 -0.15 -1.40 -4.34
N GLY A 19 -0.84 -2.18 -5.18
CA GLY A 19 -2.24 -2.57 -4.93
C GLY A 19 -3.22 -1.52 -5.45
N ALA A 20 -3.01 -1.04 -6.67
CA ALA A 20 -3.74 0.09 -7.23
C ALA A 20 -5.26 -0.14 -7.36
N HIS A 21 -5.72 -1.40 -7.37
CA HIS A 21 -7.12 -1.78 -7.50
C HIS A 21 -7.77 -1.14 -8.75
N VAL A 22 -8.76 -0.24 -8.56
CA VAL A 22 -9.41 0.51 -9.67
C VAL A 22 -8.77 1.88 -9.95
N GLY A 23 -7.61 2.16 -9.32
CA GLY A 23 -6.76 3.32 -9.58
C GLY A 23 -7.30 4.63 -9.05
N ASN A 24 -7.95 4.64 -7.87
CA ASN A 24 -8.54 5.87 -7.32
C ASN A 24 -7.49 6.93 -6.99
N ARG A 25 -6.31 6.53 -6.52
CA ARG A 25 -5.21 7.45 -6.14
C ARG A 25 -4.55 8.07 -7.38
N LEU A 26 -4.36 7.28 -8.44
CA LEU A 26 -3.76 7.72 -9.71
C LEU A 26 -4.40 9.00 -10.27
N LYS A 27 -5.73 9.11 -10.25
CA LYS A 27 -6.43 10.33 -10.71
C LYS A 27 -6.04 11.57 -9.90
N ALA A 28 -5.83 11.43 -8.59
CA ALA A 28 -5.45 12.55 -7.73
C ALA A 28 -3.99 12.95 -7.94
N TRP A 29 -3.10 11.99 -8.17
CA TRP A 29 -1.67 12.22 -8.43
C TRP A 29 -1.42 12.80 -9.82
N GLN A 30 -2.13 12.31 -10.85
CA GLN A 30 -2.15 12.93 -12.18
C GLN A 30 -2.60 14.39 -12.13
N ALA A 31 -3.61 14.72 -11.31
CA ALA A 31 -4.05 16.10 -11.09
C ALA A 31 -3.03 16.99 -10.34
N LEU A 32 -1.95 16.41 -9.78
CA LEU A 32 -0.78 17.10 -9.25
C LEU A 32 0.37 17.18 -10.27
N GLY A 33 0.23 16.55 -11.43
CA GLY A 33 1.27 16.44 -12.45
C GLY A 33 2.35 15.40 -12.12
N ALA A 34 2.04 14.40 -11.29
CA ALA A 34 2.97 13.33 -10.95
C ALA A 34 2.98 12.23 -12.02
N ARG A 35 4.15 11.63 -12.22
CA ARG A 35 4.28 10.36 -12.94
C ARG A 35 3.99 9.22 -11.97
N SER A 36 3.25 8.21 -12.40
CA SER A 36 2.82 7.14 -11.50
C SER A 36 3.17 5.76 -12.07
N VAL A 37 3.53 4.83 -11.19
CA VAL A 37 3.57 3.40 -11.49
C VAL A 37 2.50 2.72 -10.64
N ALA A 38 1.52 2.10 -11.31
CA ALA A 38 0.43 1.39 -10.66
C ALA A 38 0.64 -0.11 -10.79
N VAL A 39 0.73 -0.79 -9.65
CA VAL A 39 0.96 -2.24 -9.58
C VAL A 39 -0.34 -2.92 -9.17
N GLU A 40 -0.82 -3.84 -10.01
CA GLU A 40 -2.05 -4.59 -9.76
C GLU A 40 -1.95 -5.98 -10.43
N PRO A 41 -1.81 -7.07 -9.65
CA PRO A 41 -1.64 -8.42 -10.19
C PRO A 41 -2.94 -9.05 -10.69
N GLN A 42 -4.13 -8.59 -10.26
CA GLN A 42 -5.40 -9.19 -10.66
C GLN A 42 -5.77 -8.79 -12.09
N PRO A 43 -5.91 -9.75 -13.04
CA PRO A 43 -6.14 -9.43 -14.45
C PRO A 43 -7.39 -8.58 -14.72
N LEU A 44 -8.47 -8.79 -13.97
CA LEU A 44 -9.72 -8.04 -14.14
C LEU A 44 -9.57 -6.56 -13.73
N LEU A 45 -8.86 -6.29 -12.64
CA LEU A 45 -8.58 -4.93 -12.18
C LEU A 45 -7.55 -4.26 -13.08
N MET A 46 -6.52 -5.00 -13.52
CA MET A 46 -5.58 -4.53 -14.52
C MET A 46 -6.27 -4.14 -15.84
N GLN A 47 -7.26 -4.91 -16.30
CA GLN A 47 -8.07 -4.54 -17.46
C GLN A 47 -8.84 -3.23 -17.22
N THR A 48 -9.40 -3.05 -16.01
CA THR A 48 -10.09 -1.82 -15.61
C THR A 48 -9.13 -0.62 -15.62
N LEU A 49 -7.92 -0.77 -15.06
CA LEU A 49 -6.88 0.25 -15.07
C LEU A 49 -6.47 0.64 -16.49
N ARG A 50 -6.20 -0.36 -17.35
CA ARG A 50 -5.86 -0.15 -18.77
C ARG A 50 -6.95 0.62 -19.51
N SER A 51 -8.22 0.29 -19.27
CA SER A 51 -9.33 1.02 -19.90
C SER A 51 -9.46 2.45 -19.37
N ARG A 52 -9.28 2.65 -18.06
CA ARG A 52 -9.48 3.96 -17.41
C ARG A 52 -8.36 4.94 -17.71
N TYR A 53 -7.13 4.44 -17.88
CA TYR A 53 -5.92 5.24 -18.07
C TYR A 53 -5.28 5.02 -19.45
N ALA A 54 -6.06 4.57 -20.44
CA ALA A 54 -5.57 4.24 -21.79
C ALA A 54 -4.83 5.39 -22.50
N SER A 55 -5.20 6.65 -22.19
CA SER A 55 -4.60 7.85 -22.76
C SER A 55 -3.64 8.58 -21.82
N ALA A 56 -3.31 7.99 -20.66
CA ALA A 56 -2.40 8.59 -19.70
C ALA A 56 -0.96 8.19 -20.06
N GLU A 57 -0.16 9.14 -20.52
CA GLU A 57 1.26 8.94 -20.83
C GLU A 57 2.14 8.98 -19.56
N ASP A 58 1.58 9.49 -18.46
CA ASP A 58 2.23 9.67 -17.16
C ASP A 58 1.96 8.51 -16.19
N ILE A 59 1.31 7.42 -16.64
CA ILE A 59 0.96 6.26 -15.80
C ILE A 59 1.47 4.97 -16.45
N ASP A 60 2.42 4.33 -15.77
CA ASP A 60 2.89 2.98 -16.08
C ASP A 60 2.06 1.94 -15.32
N LEU A 61 1.57 0.90 -16.01
CA LEU A 61 0.80 -0.18 -15.40
C LEU A 61 1.63 -1.48 -15.34
N VAL A 62 1.75 -2.07 -14.16
CA VAL A 62 2.54 -3.29 -13.92
C VAL A 62 1.62 -4.41 -13.43
N ALA A 63 1.49 -5.47 -14.25
CA ALA A 63 0.63 -6.63 -13.99
C ALA A 63 1.37 -7.74 -13.23
N GLN A 64 1.99 -7.37 -12.12
CA GLN A 64 2.77 -8.25 -11.24
C GLN A 64 2.43 -7.90 -9.79
N ALA A 65 2.76 -8.79 -8.86
CA ALA A 65 2.71 -8.51 -7.44
C ALA A 65 4.07 -8.01 -6.94
N ILE A 66 4.08 -7.27 -5.83
CA ILE A 66 5.30 -6.95 -5.10
C ILE A 66 5.42 -7.85 -3.87
N GLY A 67 6.61 -8.40 -3.64
CA GLY A 67 6.89 -9.24 -2.48
C GLY A 67 8.35 -9.18 -2.05
N ALA A 68 8.70 -10.03 -1.08
CA ALA A 68 10.03 -10.04 -0.48
C ALA A 68 11.13 -10.54 -1.43
N GLN A 69 10.77 -11.42 -2.37
CA GLN A 69 11.67 -12.02 -3.34
C GLN A 69 10.95 -12.20 -4.69
N PRO A 70 11.67 -12.23 -5.82
CA PRO A 70 11.08 -12.53 -7.11
C PRO A 70 10.60 -13.97 -7.18
N GLY A 71 9.54 -14.22 -7.95
CA GLY A 71 9.01 -15.58 -8.12
C GLY A 71 7.55 -15.57 -8.52
N GLU A 72 6.79 -16.50 -7.94
CA GLU A 72 5.34 -16.60 -8.12
C GLU A 72 4.66 -16.70 -6.75
N ALA A 73 3.45 -16.16 -6.65
CA ALA A 73 2.62 -16.27 -5.45
C ALA A 73 1.16 -16.53 -5.82
N THR A 74 0.44 -17.16 -4.90
CA THR A 74 -1.00 -17.37 -5.03
C THR A 74 -1.75 -16.15 -4.54
N LEU A 75 -2.49 -15.52 -5.44
CA LEU A 75 -3.48 -14.50 -5.14
C LEU A 75 -4.82 -15.15 -4.81
N HIS A 76 -5.28 -14.96 -3.58
CA HIS A 76 -6.60 -15.39 -3.12
C HIS A 76 -7.62 -14.31 -3.42
N ILE A 77 -8.54 -14.60 -4.34
CA ILE A 77 -9.49 -13.63 -4.89
C ILE A 77 -10.83 -13.78 -4.18
N SER A 78 -11.36 -12.66 -3.71
CA SER A 78 -12.74 -12.52 -3.25
C SER A 78 -13.58 -11.84 -4.33
N THR A 79 -14.30 -12.62 -5.13
CA THR A 79 -15.03 -12.07 -6.30
C THR A 79 -16.12 -11.08 -5.90
N GLN A 80 -16.77 -11.29 -4.76
CA GLN A 80 -17.86 -10.42 -4.27
C GLN A 80 -17.36 -9.22 -3.46
N THR A 81 -16.13 -9.30 -2.94
CA THR A 81 -15.47 -8.19 -2.23
C THR A 81 -14.05 -8.06 -2.76
N PRO A 82 -13.86 -7.52 -3.99
CA PRO A 82 -12.53 -7.51 -4.63
C PRO A 82 -11.46 -6.77 -3.84
N THR A 83 -11.86 -5.80 -3.02
CA THR A 83 -10.95 -5.01 -2.18
C THR A 83 -10.12 -5.88 -1.25
N VAL A 84 -10.67 -6.98 -0.72
CA VAL A 84 -9.96 -7.86 0.23
C VAL A 84 -9.22 -9.03 -0.45
N THR A 85 -8.91 -8.89 -1.74
CA THR A 85 -8.08 -9.85 -2.48
C THR A 85 -6.64 -9.75 -1.99
N THR A 86 -6.02 -10.88 -1.63
CA THR A 86 -4.74 -10.88 -0.91
C THR A 86 -3.86 -12.06 -1.29
N MET A 87 -2.54 -11.93 -1.10
CA MET A 87 -1.60 -13.07 -1.12
C MET A 87 -1.32 -13.64 0.28
N SER A 88 -1.91 -13.05 1.34
CA SER A 88 -1.65 -13.41 2.73
C SER A 88 -2.67 -14.42 3.27
N GLN A 89 -2.29 -15.70 3.27
CA GLN A 89 -3.11 -16.76 3.87
C GLN A 89 -3.26 -16.60 5.39
N GLU A 90 -2.25 -16.04 6.05
CA GLU A 90 -2.28 -15.70 7.48
C GLU A 90 -3.32 -14.62 7.76
N TRP A 91 -3.31 -13.54 6.98
CA TRP A 91 -4.30 -12.46 7.11
C TRP A 91 -5.72 -12.97 6.93
N ILE A 92 -5.98 -13.80 5.91
CA ILE A 92 -7.29 -14.46 5.73
C ILE A 92 -7.72 -15.22 7.00
N THR A 93 -6.78 -15.89 7.66
CA THR A 93 -7.04 -16.66 8.88
C THR A 93 -7.36 -15.75 10.07
N GLN A 94 -6.67 -14.61 10.19
CA GLN A 94 -6.90 -13.63 11.24
C GLN A 94 -8.25 -12.90 11.05
N VAL A 95 -8.49 -12.32 9.87
CA VAL A 95 -9.69 -11.50 9.64
C VAL A 95 -10.99 -12.29 9.68
N LYS A 96 -10.96 -13.58 9.33
CA LYS A 96 -12.14 -14.48 9.47
C LYS A 96 -12.66 -14.63 10.90
N GLN A 97 -11.86 -14.27 11.90
CA GLN A 97 -12.27 -14.29 13.31
C GLN A 97 -13.09 -13.04 13.69
N ASP A 98 -13.05 -12.00 12.86
CA ASP A 98 -13.79 -10.75 13.04
C ASP A 98 -15.16 -10.83 12.33
N THR A 99 -16.21 -10.35 13.01
CA THR A 99 -17.59 -10.40 12.49
C THR A 99 -17.78 -9.54 11.25
N SER A 100 -16.96 -8.51 11.03
CA SER A 100 -17.00 -7.69 9.82
C SER A 100 -16.64 -8.47 8.55
N PHE A 101 -15.94 -9.61 8.68
CA PHE A 101 -15.54 -10.46 7.55
C PHE A 101 -16.38 -11.75 7.40
N GLU A 102 -17.42 -11.96 8.22
CA GLU A 102 -18.22 -13.21 8.23
C GLU A 102 -18.78 -13.59 6.85
N ARG A 103 -19.11 -12.59 6.03
CA ARG A 103 -19.69 -12.79 4.68
C ARG A 103 -18.66 -12.84 3.56
N VAL A 104 -17.38 -12.58 3.85
CA VAL A 104 -16.32 -12.55 2.86
C VAL A 104 -15.92 -13.98 2.48
N LYS A 105 -15.77 -14.23 1.18
CA LYS A 105 -15.36 -15.51 0.63
C LYS A 105 -14.25 -15.31 -0.39
N TRP A 106 -13.11 -15.96 -0.16
CA TRP A 106 -12.05 -16.11 -1.15
C TRP A 106 -12.35 -17.35 -1.99
N ASP A 107 -13.08 -17.15 -3.08
CA ASP A 107 -13.69 -18.20 -3.90
C ASP A 107 -12.83 -18.63 -5.09
N ARG A 108 -11.71 -17.92 -5.36
CA ARG A 108 -10.79 -18.22 -6.44
C ARG A 108 -9.33 -18.06 -6.02
N GLN A 109 -8.44 -18.72 -6.75
CA GLN A 109 -7.00 -18.57 -6.63
C GLN A 109 -6.39 -18.34 -8.01
N LEU A 110 -5.37 -17.51 -8.08
CA LEU A 110 -4.61 -17.24 -9.29
C LEU A 110 -3.13 -17.16 -8.94
N VAL A 111 -2.27 -17.86 -9.68
CA VAL A 111 -0.82 -17.69 -9.56
C VAL A 111 -0.41 -16.45 -10.37
N VAL A 112 0.33 -15.55 -9.73
CA VAL A 112 0.79 -14.29 -10.33
C VAL A 112 2.31 -14.14 -10.19
N PRO A 113 2.99 -13.52 -11.17
CA PRO A 113 4.40 -13.21 -11.05
C PRO A 113 4.65 -12.17 -9.95
N VAL A 114 5.75 -12.33 -9.23
CA VAL A 114 6.20 -11.45 -8.13
C VAL A 114 7.55 -10.86 -8.48
N ILE A 115 7.70 -9.56 -8.26
CA ILE A 115 8.99 -8.84 -8.24
C ILE A 115 9.18 -8.18 -6.88
N THR A 116 10.39 -7.70 -6.59
CA THR A 116 10.64 -6.92 -5.38
C THR A 116 10.43 -5.43 -5.60
N LEU A 117 10.26 -4.67 -4.51
CA LEU A 117 10.18 -3.22 -4.59
C LEU A 117 11.49 -2.63 -5.12
N ASP A 118 12.63 -3.21 -4.75
CA ASP A 118 13.94 -2.84 -5.31
C ASP A 118 14.03 -3.04 -6.83
N GLN A 119 13.48 -4.13 -7.37
CA GLN A 119 13.46 -4.36 -8.82
C GLN A 119 12.60 -3.31 -9.53
N LEU A 120 11.45 -2.97 -8.95
CA LEU A 120 10.59 -1.92 -9.49
C LEU A 120 11.28 -0.55 -9.47
N ILE A 121 11.98 -0.22 -8.37
CA ILE A 121 12.78 1.00 -8.25
C ILE A 121 13.92 1.03 -9.27
N ALA A 122 14.62 -0.10 -9.47
CA ALA A 122 15.71 -0.19 -10.43
C ALA A 122 15.23 0.05 -11.87
N GLU A 123 14.02 -0.41 -12.21
CA GLU A 123 13.44 -0.22 -13.55
C GLU A 123 12.81 1.16 -13.75
N LYS A 124 12.07 1.67 -12.77
CA LYS A 124 11.20 2.84 -12.92
C LYS A 124 11.75 4.12 -12.28
N GLY A 125 12.75 3.98 -11.42
CA GLY A 125 13.29 5.05 -10.58
C GLY A 125 12.70 5.04 -9.16
N GLU A 126 13.33 5.80 -8.27
CA GLU A 126 12.91 5.88 -6.86
C GLU A 126 11.70 6.82 -6.72
N PRO A 127 10.58 6.37 -6.09
CA PRO A 127 9.41 7.20 -5.89
C PRO A 127 9.62 8.20 -4.74
N VAL A 128 9.06 9.40 -4.87
CA VAL A 128 8.99 10.33 -3.72
C VAL A 128 7.93 9.88 -2.70
N PHE A 129 6.91 9.17 -3.17
CA PHE A 129 5.81 8.64 -2.37
C PHE A 129 5.39 7.26 -2.87
N CYS A 130 5.28 6.28 -1.96
CA CYS A 130 4.83 4.92 -2.26
C CYS A 130 3.61 4.56 -1.39
N LYS A 131 2.44 4.35 -1.99
CA LYS A 131 1.28 3.76 -1.29
C LYS A 131 1.39 2.23 -1.39
N ILE A 132 1.21 1.56 -0.27
CA ILE A 132 1.14 0.10 -0.18
C ILE A 132 -0.24 -0.25 0.38
N ASP A 133 -1.02 -1.02 -0.38
CA ASP A 133 -2.38 -1.41 -0.04
C ASP A 133 -2.66 -2.80 -0.61
N VAL A 134 -2.17 -3.84 0.07
CA VAL A 134 -2.12 -5.21 -0.47
C VAL A 134 -2.76 -6.22 0.48
N GLU A 135 -3.59 -5.73 1.40
CA GLU A 135 -4.50 -6.48 2.25
C GLU A 135 -3.76 -7.55 3.08
N GLY A 136 -2.86 -7.12 3.96
CA GLY A 136 -2.12 -8.00 4.86
C GLY A 136 -0.83 -8.59 4.28
N PHE A 137 -0.36 -8.08 3.14
CA PHE A 137 0.91 -8.45 2.52
C PHE A 137 1.95 -7.31 2.53
N GLU A 138 1.65 -6.21 3.22
CA GLU A 138 2.46 -4.97 3.29
C GLU A 138 3.88 -5.26 3.77
N LEU A 139 4.03 -6.10 4.79
CA LEU A 139 5.34 -6.48 5.34
C LEU A 139 6.21 -7.18 4.29
N GLN A 140 5.63 -8.03 3.44
CA GLN A 140 6.40 -8.71 2.40
C GLN A 140 6.83 -7.73 1.31
N VAL A 141 5.99 -6.74 0.97
CA VAL A 141 6.38 -5.63 0.07
C VAL A 141 7.59 -4.88 0.65
N LEU A 142 7.54 -4.53 1.94
CA LEU A 142 8.64 -3.82 2.64
C LEU A 142 9.90 -4.68 2.82
N ARG A 143 9.79 -6.00 2.90
CA ARG A 143 10.94 -6.91 2.90
C ARG A 143 11.66 -6.96 1.55
N GLY A 144 10.97 -6.63 0.46
CA GLY A 144 11.55 -6.50 -0.88
C GLY A 144 12.25 -5.16 -1.16
N LEU A 145 12.39 -4.30 -0.13
CA LEU A 145 13.01 -2.99 -0.20
C LEU A 145 14.33 -3.01 0.60
N SER A 146 15.45 -2.59 -0.01
CA SER A 146 16.77 -2.58 0.65
C SER A 146 17.21 -1.20 1.15
N ARG A 147 16.52 -0.13 0.75
CA ARG A 147 16.86 1.25 1.11
C ARG A 147 15.62 2.01 1.57
N PRO A 148 15.76 2.98 2.49
CA PRO A 148 14.61 3.77 2.91
C PRO A 148 14.05 4.58 1.74
N LEU A 149 12.72 4.74 1.72
CA LEU A 149 12.04 5.65 0.81
C LEU A 149 11.79 6.98 1.51
N ARG A 150 11.75 8.07 0.74
CA ARG A 150 11.46 9.41 1.29
C ARG A 150 10.15 9.45 2.07
N SER A 151 9.08 8.88 1.51
CA SER A 151 7.79 8.74 2.19
C SER A 151 6.96 7.62 1.60
N LEU A 152 6.11 7.03 2.45
CA LEU A 152 5.21 5.95 2.06
C LEU A 152 4.00 5.89 2.99
N SER A 153 3.00 5.12 2.60
CA SER A 153 1.92 4.73 3.50
C SER A 153 1.51 3.28 3.32
N PHE A 154 1.01 2.66 4.37
CA PHE A 154 0.52 1.28 4.36
C PHE A 154 -0.77 1.17 5.19
N GLU A 155 -1.65 0.24 4.80
CA GLU A 155 -2.92 0.05 5.48
C GLU A 155 -2.73 -0.56 6.87
N TYR A 156 -3.59 -0.17 7.81
CA TYR A 156 -3.84 -0.91 9.03
C TYR A 156 -5.32 -1.30 9.11
N ILE A 157 -5.57 -2.49 9.66
CA ILE A 157 -6.91 -2.91 10.09
C ILE A 157 -6.85 -3.38 11.55
N PRO A 158 -7.89 -3.13 12.38
CA PRO A 158 -7.88 -3.56 13.78
C PRO A 158 -7.68 -5.07 13.95
N ALA A 159 -8.30 -5.87 13.07
CA ALA A 159 -8.24 -7.34 13.11
C ALA A 159 -6.83 -7.92 12.85
N ALA A 160 -5.93 -7.13 12.26
CA ALA A 160 -4.56 -7.53 11.92
C ALA A 160 -3.55 -6.44 12.34
N ILE A 161 -3.80 -5.74 13.44
CA ILE A 161 -3.00 -4.57 13.85
C ILE A 161 -1.53 -4.92 14.09
N SER A 162 -1.22 -6.16 14.48
CA SER A 162 0.16 -6.63 14.63
C SER A 162 0.94 -6.56 13.32
N MET A 163 0.30 -6.82 12.17
CA MET A 163 0.97 -6.73 10.87
C MET A 163 1.38 -5.29 10.52
N ALA A 164 0.57 -4.30 10.93
CA ALA A 164 0.94 -2.89 10.79
C ALA A 164 2.11 -2.51 11.71
N ILE A 165 2.20 -3.10 12.90
CA ILE A 165 3.34 -2.92 13.81
C ILE A 165 4.60 -3.55 13.20
N ASP A 166 4.51 -4.75 12.63
CA ASP A 166 5.64 -5.39 11.95
C ASP A 166 6.15 -4.57 10.76
N CYS A 167 5.26 -3.86 10.05
CA CYS A 167 5.64 -2.91 9.00
C CYS A 167 6.46 -1.74 9.56
N ILE A 168 6.07 -1.19 10.71
CA ILE A 168 6.86 -0.15 11.40
C ILE A 168 8.24 -0.71 11.75
N ASP A 169 8.30 -1.89 12.37
CA ASP A 169 9.57 -2.51 12.77
C ASP A 169 10.50 -2.69 11.55
N ARG A 170 9.94 -3.11 10.41
CA ARG A 170 10.69 -3.22 9.16
C ARG A 170 11.18 -1.87 8.62
N LEU A 171 10.43 -0.78 8.78
CA LEU A 171 10.85 0.56 8.35
C LEU A 171 11.98 1.10 9.21
N GLU A 172 11.95 0.86 10.52
CA GLU A 172 13.00 1.28 11.45
C GLU A 172 14.33 0.56 11.20
N GLU A 173 14.31 -0.64 10.61
CA GLU A 173 15.52 -1.30 10.11
C GLU A 173 16.13 -0.59 8.88
N LEU A 174 15.31 0.14 8.11
CA LEU A 174 15.73 0.82 6.88
C LEU A 174 16.18 2.26 7.11
N GLY A 175 15.60 2.96 8.08
CA GLY A 175 15.92 4.35 8.36
C GLY A 175 15.16 4.92 9.55
N ASP A 176 15.47 6.17 9.89
CA ASP A 176 14.80 6.91 10.97
C ASP A 176 13.54 7.61 10.43
N TYR A 177 12.36 7.10 10.78
CA TYR A 177 11.09 7.62 10.29
C TYR A 177 10.31 8.35 11.37
N GLU A 178 9.45 9.27 10.93
CA GLU A 178 8.33 9.77 11.73
C GLU A 178 7.01 9.41 11.07
N TYR A 179 5.97 9.29 11.90
CA TYR A 179 4.73 8.63 11.52
C TYR A 179 3.49 9.50 11.74
N ASN A 180 2.43 9.25 10.97
CA ASN A 180 1.11 9.82 11.18
C ASN A 180 0.02 8.82 10.74
N LEU A 181 -1.25 9.11 11.01
CA LEU A 181 -2.39 8.25 10.64
C LEU A 181 -3.39 9.03 9.81
N ALA A 182 -4.04 8.37 8.85
CA ALA A 182 -5.30 8.84 8.27
C ALA A 182 -6.38 7.76 8.47
N PRO A 183 -7.36 7.96 9.38
CA PRO A 183 -8.43 6.99 9.58
C PRO A 183 -9.34 6.88 8.36
N GLY A 184 -9.62 5.65 7.93
CA GLY A 184 -10.38 5.33 6.73
C GLY A 184 -9.92 6.10 5.50
N GLU A 185 -10.88 6.45 4.64
CA GLU A 185 -10.65 7.27 3.45
C GLU A 185 -10.74 8.78 3.74
N SER A 186 -10.37 9.22 4.95
CA SER A 186 -10.51 10.63 5.36
C SER A 186 -9.60 11.58 4.57
N HIS A 187 -8.45 11.09 4.09
CA HIS A 187 -7.42 11.90 3.45
C HIS A 187 -7.03 13.13 4.28
N ARG A 188 -6.90 12.94 5.60
CA ARG A 188 -6.46 13.95 6.55
C ARG A 188 -5.57 13.26 7.58
N LEU A 189 -4.38 13.82 7.80
CA LEU A 189 -3.50 13.37 8.87
C LEU A 189 -4.13 13.68 10.22
N ARG A 190 -4.09 12.71 11.13
CA ARG A 190 -4.73 12.77 12.45
C ARG A 190 -4.03 13.73 13.40
N TYR A 191 -2.71 13.81 13.31
CA TYR A 191 -1.88 14.59 14.22
C TYR A 191 -1.24 15.78 13.50
N ASP A 192 -1.22 16.95 14.15
CA ASP A 192 -0.54 18.14 13.63
C ASP A 192 1.00 17.96 13.64
N GLN A 193 1.51 17.25 14.64
CA GLN A 193 2.91 16.84 14.74
C GLN A 193 3.05 15.37 14.41
N TRP A 194 4.10 15.04 13.66
CA TRP A 194 4.43 13.65 13.35
C TRP A 194 4.99 12.96 14.60
N LEU A 195 4.60 11.71 14.77
CA LEU A 195 4.91 10.90 15.95
C LEU A 195 6.25 10.18 15.79
N ALA A 196 6.93 9.95 16.91
CA ALA A 196 8.02 9.00 16.97
C ALA A 196 7.49 7.55 16.91
N VAL A 197 8.39 6.60 16.66
CA VAL A 197 8.05 5.18 16.51
C VAL A 197 7.27 4.60 17.70
N ASP A 198 7.69 4.88 18.94
CA ASP A 198 7.07 4.29 20.13
C ASP A 198 5.66 4.85 20.36
N ASP A 199 5.47 6.15 20.12
CA ASP A 199 4.16 6.78 20.17
C ASP A 199 3.23 6.16 19.11
N MET A 200 3.73 5.99 17.88
CA MET A 200 2.92 5.41 16.80
C MET A 200 2.52 3.95 17.11
N ARG A 201 3.46 3.12 17.60
CA ARG A 201 3.16 1.75 18.04
C ARG A 201 2.07 1.74 19.12
N GLN A 202 2.14 2.66 20.08
CA GLN A 202 1.12 2.77 21.12
C GLN A 202 -0.23 3.22 20.57
N GLN A 203 -0.24 4.17 19.62
CA GLN A 203 -1.49 4.60 18.97
C GLN A 203 -2.16 3.46 18.22
N LEU A 204 -1.41 2.67 17.43
CA LEU A 204 -1.95 1.51 16.71
C LEU A 204 -2.57 0.48 17.65
N LYS A 205 -1.90 0.13 18.75
CA LYS A 205 -2.41 -0.81 19.77
C LYS A 205 -3.74 -0.35 20.41
N ASN A 206 -4.00 0.94 20.43
CA ASN A 206 -5.23 1.52 20.98
C ASN A 206 -6.39 1.57 19.96
N ILE A 207 -6.15 1.25 18.68
CA ILE A 207 -7.20 1.22 17.66
C ILE A 207 -7.99 -0.08 17.78
N SER A 208 -9.28 0.04 18.06
CA SER A 208 -10.19 -1.10 18.18
C SER A 208 -11.23 -1.17 17.06
N GLN A 209 -11.36 -0.12 16.24
CA GLN A 209 -12.39 0.01 15.19
C GLN A 209 -11.89 0.89 14.04
N GLY A 210 -12.34 0.57 12.82
CA GLY A 210 -12.03 1.31 11.61
C GLY A 210 -10.63 1.03 11.06
N SER A 211 -10.52 0.79 9.75
CA SER A 211 -9.25 0.74 9.05
C SER A 211 -8.73 2.14 8.74
N GLY A 212 -7.54 2.23 8.17
CA GLY A 212 -6.94 3.46 7.67
C GLY A 212 -5.51 3.24 7.22
N ASP A 213 -4.78 4.33 7.06
CA ASP A 213 -3.39 4.31 6.61
C ASP A 213 -2.44 4.84 7.68
N VAL A 214 -1.32 4.14 7.88
CA VAL A 214 -0.12 4.71 8.50
C VAL A 214 0.67 5.42 7.41
N TYR A 215 1.04 6.67 7.65
CA TYR A 215 1.97 7.42 6.82
C TYR A 215 3.32 7.47 7.52
N ALA A 216 4.40 7.22 6.78
CA ALA A 216 5.76 7.31 7.24
C ALA A 216 6.54 8.26 6.32
N ARG A 217 7.38 9.13 6.90
CA ARG A 217 8.35 9.93 6.14
C ARG A 217 9.72 9.87 6.81
N LEU A 218 10.76 9.75 6.00
CA LEU A 218 12.12 9.66 6.49
C LEU A 218 12.53 11.01 7.10
N ARG A 219 13.10 10.99 8.30
CA ARG A 219 13.64 12.20 8.93
C ARG A 219 14.88 12.65 8.16
N THR A 220 14.80 13.82 7.53
CA THR A 220 15.98 14.49 6.99
C THR A 220 16.82 15.01 8.15
N ARG A 221 18.05 14.51 8.26
CA ARG A 221 19.07 15.07 9.17
C ARG A 221 19.45 16.50 8.79
#